data_AF-A0A2A6E8F0-F1
#
_entry.id   AF-A0A2A6E8F0-F1
#
_cell.length_a   1.000
_cell.length_b   1.000
_cell.length_c   1.000
_cell.angle_alpha   90.00
_cell.angle_beta   90.00
_cell.angle_gamma   90.00
#
_symmetry.space_group_name_H-M   'P 1'
#
loop_
_entity.id
_entity.type
_entity.pdbx_description
1 polymer ?
#
loop_
_entity_poly.entity_id
_entity_poly.type
_entity_poly.pdbx_seq_one_letter_code
_entity_poly.pdbx_strand_id
1 'polypeptide(L)'
;MSSIVQFGLPLFDFRYNDVFDTKGAVKAFLETHRDKLKEYIDNYEKLLNESYLYRAVDGHSFGTYQASQLLQNVSDGNFFGVHHKMILQNGDEITSHEELQQKMTEEQNRILGDDQLKKVFEKITKAIDKNTELRGFKKVIESHPEWIGEMLNYENFRQKVWLGFLSKDDIKPIFESYIKVYNENKDDLINVLKEAEKQQAKWEDIITLYNARFHVPIKVSIENQRDIILKQDAAKLQFSYVQDGGEPIVKEKKELEKILSRGEKRAFIILQFLFEMESRKLLEHDTIVVMDDIADSFDYQNKYAIVEYIKDLSESQNIYLLILTHNYDFYRTLTSRLSLKGDSLWMVERSSDNSVVLLPGQYRGDVFAKAFVGKDEDDKIFISMIPFVRNLIEYTKGVNSTEYDTLTNCLHHKKDTKDITDKEVMDILKNYTLGKGLKRQSSDKKIYSLIMSVAESIVQEETPDPILIENKIVLSIGIRHLAENYMHDKIISTGKGEEDLVVSGNQTGRWTGLYKKYCPNDKNKVIIERVNMMTPEIIHINSFMFEPLIDMSIYHLISLYKDCKALF
;
A
#
# COMPACT_ATOMS: atom_id res chain seq x y z
N MET A 1 -25.53 1.21 -40.75
CA MET A 1 -25.04 -0.19 -40.78
C MET A 1 -26.14 -1.17 -41.21
N SER A 2 -27.35 -1.14 -40.62
CA SER A 2 -28.46 -2.03 -41.04
C SER A 2 -28.80 -1.96 -42.55
N SER A 3 -28.64 -0.80 -43.20
CA SER A 3 -28.87 -0.65 -44.65
C SER A 3 -27.84 -1.34 -45.56
N ILE A 4 -26.67 -1.73 -45.04
CA ILE A 4 -25.54 -2.27 -45.82
C ILE A 4 -25.54 -3.81 -45.80
N VAL A 5 -26.08 -4.44 -44.76
CA VAL A 5 -26.13 -5.91 -44.61
C VAL A 5 -27.44 -6.44 -45.20
N GLN A 6 -27.47 -6.59 -46.52
CA GLN A 6 -28.61 -7.16 -47.24
C GLN A 6 -28.54 -8.68 -47.25
N PHE A 7 -29.69 -9.37 -47.36
CA PHE A 7 -29.69 -10.82 -47.53
C PHE A 7 -29.05 -11.19 -48.88
N GLY A 8 -28.37 -12.34 -48.94
CA GLY A 8 -27.80 -12.86 -50.19
C GLY A 8 -26.50 -12.20 -50.63
N LEU A 9 -25.72 -11.61 -49.72
CA LEU A 9 -24.36 -11.16 -50.05
C LEU A 9 -23.43 -12.37 -50.27
N PRO A 10 -22.37 -12.22 -51.10
CA PRO A 10 -21.45 -13.31 -51.38
C PRO A 10 -20.78 -13.84 -50.11
N LEU A 11 -20.77 -15.16 -49.95
CA LEU A 11 -20.02 -15.84 -48.91
C LEU A 11 -18.66 -16.29 -49.46
N PHE A 12 -17.59 -15.97 -48.73
CA PHE A 12 -16.24 -16.39 -49.09
C PHE A 12 -15.77 -17.43 -48.07
N ASP A 13 -15.65 -18.68 -48.51
CA ASP A 13 -15.31 -19.80 -47.64
C ASP A 13 -13.79 -20.02 -47.60
N PHE A 14 -13.16 -19.43 -46.58
CA PHE A 14 -11.76 -19.66 -46.24
C PHE A 14 -11.52 -19.35 -44.76
N ARG A 15 -10.43 -19.85 -44.18
CA ARG A 15 -10.03 -19.47 -42.83
C ARG A 15 -9.60 -18.00 -42.81
N TYR A 16 -10.28 -17.15 -42.05
CA TYR A 16 -10.08 -15.69 -42.06
C TYR A 16 -8.60 -15.25 -42.02
N ASN A 17 -7.79 -15.84 -41.13
CA ASN A 17 -6.38 -15.50 -40.97
C ASN A 17 -5.46 -15.96 -42.11
N ASP A 18 -5.94 -16.78 -43.05
CA ASP A 18 -5.19 -17.19 -44.24
C ASP A 18 -5.14 -16.06 -45.29
N VAL A 19 -6.07 -15.09 -45.24
CA VAL A 19 -6.04 -13.87 -46.08
C VAL A 19 -5.81 -12.63 -45.21
N PHE A 20 -6.45 -12.55 -44.05
CA PHE A 20 -6.36 -11.42 -43.13
C PHE A 20 -5.42 -11.72 -41.96
N ASP A 21 -4.14 -11.88 -42.26
CA ASP A 21 -3.12 -12.26 -41.29
C ASP A 21 -2.83 -11.15 -40.26
N THR A 22 -2.43 -11.55 -39.05
CA THR A 22 -2.17 -10.61 -37.95
C THR A 22 -0.90 -9.79 -38.12
N LYS A 23 0.03 -10.23 -38.97
CA LYS A 23 1.34 -9.59 -39.18
C LYS A 23 1.38 -8.68 -40.42
N GLY A 24 0.31 -8.63 -41.21
CA GLY A 24 0.20 -7.85 -42.45
C GLY A 24 1.03 -8.40 -43.62
N ALA A 25 1.49 -9.65 -43.55
CA ALA A 25 2.32 -10.28 -44.58
C ALA A 25 1.58 -10.43 -45.91
N VAL A 26 0.30 -10.85 -45.88
CA VAL A 26 -0.53 -11.04 -47.08
C VAL A 26 -0.80 -9.71 -47.75
N LYS A 27 -1.12 -8.66 -46.96
CA LYS A 27 -1.35 -7.31 -47.46
C LYS A 27 -0.12 -6.76 -48.20
N ALA A 28 1.05 -6.84 -47.56
CA ALA A 28 2.31 -6.39 -48.16
C ALA A 28 2.65 -7.18 -49.44
N PHE A 29 2.37 -8.49 -49.44
CA PHE A 29 2.59 -9.34 -50.60
C PHE A 29 1.70 -8.96 -51.80
N LEU A 30 0.41 -8.73 -51.56
CA LEU A 30 -0.56 -8.29 -52.56
C LEU A 30 -0.20 -6.92 -53.16
N GLU A 31 0.24 -5.97 -52.33
CA GLU A 31 0.71 -4.65 -52.79
C GLU A 31 1.96 -4.76 -53.67
N THR A 32 2.90 -5.64 -53.29
CA THR A 32 4.18 -5.81 -54.00
C THR A 32 4.02 -6.50 -55.36
N HIS A 33 3.07 -7.43 -55.49
CA HIS A 33 2.93 -8.29 -56.67
C HIS A 33 1.65 -8.04 -57.47
N ARG A 34 0.94 -6.95 -57.19
CA ARG A 34 -0.37 -6.60 -57.75
C ARG A 34 -0.53 -6.88 -59.24
N ASP A 35 0.38 -6.37 -60.07
CA ASP A 35 0.27 -6.43 -61.54
C ASP A 35 0.64 -7.80 -62.11
N LYS A 36 1.38 -8.62 -61.35
CA LYS A 36 1.93 -9.92 -61.79
C LYS A 36 1.21 -11.11 -61.15
N LEU A 37 0.31 -10.86 -60.20
CA LEU A 37 -0.37 -11.91 -59.45
C LEU A 37 -1.38 -12.67 -60.32
N LYS A 38 -2.07 -11.97 -61.22
CA LYS A 38 -3.01 -12.60 -62.16
C LYS A 38 -2.28 -13.52 -63.14
N GLU A 39 -1.21 -13.00 -63.76
CA GLU A 39 -0.33 -13.78 -64.65
C GLU A 39 0.32 -14.97 -63.91
N TYR A 40 0.65 -14.81 -62.63
CA TYR A 40 1.16 -15.91 -61.81
C TYR A 40 0.13 -17.05 -61.66
N ILE A 41 -1.14 -16.71 -61.39
CA ILE A 41 -2.17 -17.71 -61.13
C ILE A 41 -2.65 -18.39 -62.41
N ASP A 42 -2.81 -17.66 -63.50
CA ASP A 42 -3.13 -18.24 -64.81
C ASP A 42 -2.05 -19.29 -65.20
N ASN A 43 -0.78 -18.97 -64.97
CA ASN A 43 0.33 -19.89 -65.20
C ASN A 43 0.36 -21.07 -64.21
N TYR A 44 -0.08 -20.86 -62.96
CA TYR A 44 -0.17 -21.90 -61.95
C TYR A 44 -1.31 -22.88 -62.23
N GLU A 45 -2.48 -22.39 -62.64
CA GLU A 45 -3.60 -23.22 -63.09
C GLU A 45 -3.21 -24.03 -64.33
N LYS A 46 -2.56 -23.37 -65.31
CA LYS A 46 -2.03 -24.06 -66.49
C LYS A 46 -1.05 -25.17 -66.08
N LEU A 47 -0.16 -24.89 -65.11
CA LEU A 47 0.76 -25.89 -64.56
C LEU A 47 0.02 -27.07 -63.94
N LEU A 48 -1.01 -26.83 -63.12
CA LEU A 48 -1.78 -27.90 -62.47
C LEU A 48 -2.69 -28.69 -63.43
N ASN A 49 -3.13 -28.09 -64.54
CA ASN A 49 -4.06 -28.72 -65.47
C ASN A 49 -3.34 -29.46 -66.61
N GLU A 50 -2.25 -28.89 -67.14
CA GLU A 50 -1.54 -29.44 -68.30
C GLU A 50 -0.35 -30.32 -67.92
N SER A 51 0.03 -30.35 -66.64
CA SER A 51 1.18 -31.13 -66.20
C SER A 51 0.87 -32.58 -65.87
N TYR A 52 1.79 -33.48 -66.22
CA TYR A 52 1.73 -34.87 -65.76
C TYR A 52 2.32 -35.04 -64.34
N LEU A 53 3.06 -34.04 -63.83
CA LEU A 53 3.69 -34.03 -62.51
C LEU A 53 2.92 -33.18 -61.50
N TYR A 54 2.52 -31.96 -61.89
CA TYR A 54 1.76 -31.04 -61.05
C TYR A 54 0.28 -31.17 -61.36
N ARG A 55 -0.57 -31.50 -60.38
CA ARG A 55 -1.98 -31.84 -60.66
C ARG A 55 -2.94 -31.42 -59.56
N ALA A 56 -4.17 -31.08 -59.96
CA ALA A 56 -5.31 -30.96 -59.06
C ALA A 56 -6.45 -31.90 -59.52
N VAL A 57 -6.84 -32.86 -58.69
CA VAL A 57 -7.90 -33.86 -58.98
C VAL A 57 -8.67 -34.18 -57.69
N ASP A 58 -10.00 -34.27 -57.77
CA ASP A 58 -10.89 -34.67 -56.67
C ASP A 58 -10.66 -33.91 -55.34
N GLY A 59 -10.38 -32.60 -55.42
CA GLY A 59 -10.14 -31.75 -54.25
C GLY A 59 -8.74 -31.89 -53.63
N HIS A 60 -7.85 -32.67 -54.25
CA HIS A 60 -6.45 -32.79 -53.88
C HIS A 60 -5.55 -32.08 -54.89
N SER A 61 -4.59 -31.27 -54.42
CA SER A 61 -3.60 -30.58 -55.25
C SER A 61 -2.16 -30.99 -54.89
N PHE A 62 -1.38 -31.30 -55.92
CA PHE A 62 0.06 -31.53 -55.86
C PHE A 62 0.77 -30.46 -56.70
N GLY A 63 1.16 -29.37 -56.05
CA GLY A 63 1.76 -28.20 -56.68
C GLY A 63 3.27 -28.09 -56.44
N THR A 64 3.83 -26.92 -56.79
CA THR A 64 5.27 -26.64 -56.69
C THR A 64 5.85 -26.82 -55.29
N TYR A 65 5.06 -26.54 -54.24
CA TYR A 65 5.51 -26.70 -52.86
C TYR A 65 5.62 -28.18 -52.46
N GLN A 66 4.58 -28.97 -52.74
CA GLN A 66 4.54 -30.40 -52.45
C GLN A 66 5.65 -31.13 -53.22
N ALA A 67 5.86 -30.79 -54.49
CA ALA A 67 6.96 -31.33 -55.29
C ALA A 67 8.33 -30.98 -54.71
N SER A 68 8.51 -29.75 -54.23
CA SER A 68 9.77 -29.31 -53.60
C SER A 68 10.03 -30.04 -52.27
N GLN A 69 8.99 -30.29 -51.48
CA GLN A 69 9.08 -31.09 -50.26
C GLN A 69 9.37 -32.56 -50.55
N LEU A 70 8.75 -33.13 -51.59
CA LEU A 70 9.04 -34.49 -52.04
C LEU A 70 10.52 -34.63 -52.44
N LEU A 71 11.02 -33.70 -53.27
CA LEU A 71 12.43 -33.66 -53.69
C LEU A 71 13.39 -33.56 -52.49
N GLN A 72 13.06 -32.72 -51.51
CA GLN A 72 13.83 -32.57 -50.28
C GLN A 72 13.82 -33.85 -49.42
N ASN A 73 12.68 -34.52 -49.31
CA ASN A 73 12.56 -35.74 -48.47
C ASN A 73 13.32 -36.94 -49.04
N VAL A 74 13.61 -36.95 -50.34
CA VAL A 74 14.38 -38.01 -51.01
C VAL A 74 15.83 -37.60 -51.30
N SER A 75 16.30 -36.47 -50.75
CA SER A 75 17.64 -35.93 -51.04
C SER A 75 18.79 -36.72 -50.42
N ASP A 76 18.52 -37.57 -49.43
CA ASP A 76 19.54 -38.42 -48.79
C ASP A 76 19.95 -39.62 -49.65
N GLY A 77 19.26 -39.84 -50.78
CA GLY A 77 19.52 -40.91 -51.74
C GLY A 77 19.11 -42.30 -51.27
N ASN A 78 18.70 -42.49 -50.02
CA ASN A 78 18.40 -43.81 -49.46
C ASN A 78 17.17 -44.45 -50.11
N PHE A 79 16.13 -43.64 -50.38
CA PHE A 79 14.89 -44.10 -51.00
C PHE A 79 15.15 -44.79 -52.36
N PHE A 80 15.91 -44.13 -53.23
CA PHE A 80 16.28 -44.67 -54.54
C PHE A 80 17.40 -45.71 -54.46
N GLY A 81 18.32 -45.59 -53.49
CA GLY A 81 19.44 -46.49 -53.27
C GLY A 81 19.05 -47.93 -52.92
N VAL A 82 17.86 -48.14 -52.35
CA VAL A 82 17.28 -49.48 -52.12
C VAL A 82 16.38 -49.97 -53.26
N HIS A 83 16.46 -49.34 -54.43
CA HIS A 83 15.71 -49.66 -55.65
C HIS A 83 14.20 -49.41 -55.58
N HIS A 84 13.73 -48.51 -54.71
CA HIS A 84 12.37 -47.98 -54.85
C HIS A 84 12.28 -47.02 -56.04
N LYS A 85 11.09 -46.95 -56.66
CA LYS A 85 10.79 -46.05 -57.77
C LYS A 85 9.46 -45.34 -57.58
N MET A 86 9.34 -44.16 -58.14
CA MET A 86 8.07 -43.43 -58.22
C MET A 86 7.52 -43.57 -59.64
N ILE A 87 6.22 -43.85 -59.77
CA ILE A 87 5.56 -43.96 -61.07
C ILE A 87 4.56 -42.82 -61.19
N LEU A 88 4.77 -41.94 -62.17
CA LEU A 88 3.85 -40.84 -62.48
C LEU A 88 2.63 -41.35 -63.26
N GLN A 89 1.57 -40.56 -63.33
CA GLN A 89 0.32 -40.98 -63.97
C GLN A 89 0.47 -41.28 -65.48
N ASN A 90 1.42 -40.63 -66.15
CA ASN A 90 1.74 -40.91 -67.56
C ASN A 90 2.52 -42.22 -67.76
N GLY A 91 2.85 -42.94 -66.69
CA GLY A 91 3.64 -44.16 -66.71
C GLY A 91 5.15 -43.93 -66.63
N ASP A 92 5.60 -42.67 -66.51
CA ASP A 92 7.03 -42.36 -66.35
C ASP A 92 7.52 -42.88 -64.99
N GLU A 93 8.64 -43.60 -65.02
CA GLU A 93 9.32 -44.07 -63.82
C GLU A 93 10.43 -43.09 -63.42
N ILE A 94 10.50 -42.76 -62.14
CA ILE A 94 11.56 -41.95 -61.53
C ILE A 94 12.34 -42.84 -60.58
N THR A 95 13.63 -42.96 -60.85
CA THR A 95 14.55 -43.90 -60.20
C THR A 95 15.71 -43.22 -59.46
N SER A 96 15.84 -41.90 -59.56
CA SER A 96 16.86 -41.14 -58.82
C SER A 96 16.37 -39.74 -58.40
N HIS A 97 17.11 -39.12 -57.47
CA HIS A 97 16.86 -37.75 -57.04
C HIS A 97 17.09 -36.76 -58.19
N GLU A 98 18.14 -36.97 -58.97
CA GLU A 98 18.49 -36.15 -60.14
C GLU A 98 17.41 -36.24 -61.22
N GLU A 99 16.84 -37.44 -61.45
CA GLU A 99 15.76 -37.66 -62.41
C GLU A 99 14.48 -36.95 -61.97
N LEU A 100 14.14 -36.98 -60.67
CA LEU A 100 13.02 -36.21 -60.12
C LEU A 100 13.22 -34.70 -60.33
N GLN A 101 14.42 -34.19 -60.03
CA GLN A 101 14.75 -32.77 -60.21
C GLN A 101 14.70 -32.36 -61.68
N GLN A 102 15.21 -33.21 -62.58
CA GLN A 102 15.18 -32.98 -64.01
C GLN A 102 13.74 -32.92 -64.53
N LYS A 103 12.91 -33.92 -64.19
CA LYS A 103 11.48 -33.96 -64.57
C LYS A 103 10.72 -32.73 -64.06
N MET A 104 10.97 -32.30 -62.82
CA MET A 104 10.40 -31.06 -62.27
C MET A 104 10.76 -29.83 -63.10
N THR A 105 12.02 -29.74 -63.56
CA THR A 105 12.54 -28.60 -64.32
C THR A 105 12.05 -28.61 -65.77
N GLU A 106 12.09 -29.77 -66.43
CA GLU A 106 11.59 -29.97 -67.80
C GLU A 106 10.12 -29.59 -67.90
N GLU A 107 9.33 -30.00 -66.91
CA GLU A 107 7.89 -29.79 -66.94
C GLU A 107 7.49 -28.33 -66.68
N GLN A 108 8.21 -27.65 -65.78
CA GLN A 108 8.07 -26.20 -65.63
C GLN A 108 8.47 -25.47 -66.91
N ASN A 109 9.56 -25.89 -67.58
CA ASN A 109 9.98 -25.29 -68.85
C ASN A 109 8.97 -25.50 -69.97
N ARG A 110 8.40 -26.71 -70.07
CA ARG A 110 7.42 -27.08 -71.10
C ARG A 110 6.16 -26.21 -71.03
N ILE A 111 5.68 -25.91 -69.82
CA ILE A 111 4.39 -25.23 -69.62
C ILE A 111 4.54 -23.71 -69.60
N LEU A 112 5.61 -23.20 -68.96
CA LEU A 112 5.83 -21.77 -68.78
C LEU A 112 6.48 -21.09 -69.99
N GLY A 113 7.15 -21.84 -70.88
CA GLY A 113 7.51 -21.49 -72.27
C GLY A 113 8.45 -20.29 -72.53
N ASP A 114 8.46 -19.28 -71.66
CA ASP A 114 9.26 -18.04 -71.75
C ASP A 114 10.11 -17.86 -70.48
N ASP A 115 11.40 -17.54 -70.66
CA ASP A 115 12.34 -17.25 -69.58
C ASP A 115 11.89 -16.08 -68.68
N GLN A 116 11.14 -15.10 -69.21
CA GLN A 116 10.60 -14.00 -68.41
C GLN A 116 9.44 -14.48 -67.52
N LEU A 117 8.50 -15.25 -68.06
CA LEU A 117 7.39 -15.84 -67.33
C LEU A 117 7.89 -16.77 -66.22
N LYS A 118 8.89 -17.60 -66.53
CA LYS A 118 9.53 -18.49 -65.57
C LYS A 118 10.17 -17.72 -64.41
N LYS A 119 10.90 -16.63 -64.68
CA LYS A 119 11.50 -15.79 -63.63
C LYS A 119 10.45 -15.13 -62.73
N VAL A 120 9.34 -14.66 -63.31
CA VAL A 120 8.23 -14.08 -62.54
C VAL A 120 7.57 -15.15 -61.66
N PHE A 121 7.29 -16.31 -62.23
CA PHE A 121 6.68 -17.44 -61.55
C PHE A 121 7.53 -17.98 -60.39
N GLU A 122 8.84 -18.17 -60.61
CA GLU A 122 9.76 -18.60 -59.56
C GLU A 122 9.90 -17.56 -58.44
N LYS A 123 9.98 -16.28 -58.79
CA LYS A 123 10.12 -15.19 -57.81
C LYS A 123 8.90 -15.13 -56.88
N ILE A 124 7.70 -15.21 -57.46
CA ILE A 124 6.45 -15.15 -56.72
C ILE A 124 6.28 -16.44 -55.88
N THR A 125 6.54 -17.61 -56.46
CA THR A 125 6.48 -18.90 -55.74
C THR A 125 7.42 -18.92 -54.52
N LYS A 126 8.68 -18.49 -54.69
CA LYS A 126 9.65 -18.41 -53.60
C LYS A 126 9.22 -17.43 -52.50
N ALA A 127 8.63 -16.29 -52.88
CA ALA A 127 8.16 -15.30 -51.93
C ALA A 127 6.99 -15.84 -51.08
N ILE A 128 6.04 -16.54 -51.71
CA ILE A 128 4.89 -17.16 -51.04
C ILE A 128 5.32 -18.33 -50.14
N ASP A 129 6.17 -19.24 -50.64
CA ASP A 129 6.50 -20.49 -49.92
C ASP A 129 7.39 -20.26 -48.67
N LYS A 130 8.17 -19.17 -48.65
CA LYS A 130 9.08 -18.83 -47.54
C LYS A 130 8.33 -18.41 -46.26
N ASN A 131 7.17 -17.78 -46.39
CA ASN A 131 6.43 -17.20 -45.28
C ASN A 131 5.23 -18.09 -44.91
N THR A 132 5.08 -18.44 -43.62
CA THR A 132 4.07 -19.41 -43.18
C THR A 132 2.65 -18.86 -43.35
N GLU A 133 2.46 -17.57 -43.12
CA GLU A 133 1.22 -16.83 -43.31
C GLU A 133 0.84 -16.77 -44.80
N LEU A 134 1.82 -16.60 -45.70
CA LEU A 134 1.57 -16.61 -47.16
C LEU A 134 1.23 -18.00 -47.71
N ARG A 135 1.60 -19.09 -47.05
CA ARG A 135 1.19 -20.45 -47.47
C ARG A 135 -0.31 -20.68 -47.30
N GLY A 136 -0.91 -20.11 -46.25
CA GLY A 136 -2.37 -20.11 -46.08
C GLY A 136 -3.03 -19.38 -47.24
N PHE A 137 -2.56 -18.16 -47.50
CA PHE A 137 -3.01 -17.35 -48.63
C PHE A 137 -2.91 -18.07 -49.98
N LYS A 138 -1.78 -18.77 -50.22
CA LYS A 138 -1.55 -19.58 -51.42
C LYS A 138 -2.69 -20.58 -51.67
N LYS A 139 -3.08 -21.32 -50.64
CA LYS A 139 -4.17 -22.31 -50.75
C LYS A 139 -5.50 -21.66 -51.13
N VAL A 140 -5.77 -20.46 -50.61
CA VAL A 140 -7.01 -19.73 -50.90
C VAL A 140 -7.04 -19.26 -52.36
N ILE A 141 -5.94 -18.69 -52.88
CA ILE A 141 -5.87 -18.26 -54.29
C ILE A 141 -5.84 -19.43 -55.28
N GLU A 142 -5.32 -20.59 -54.87
CA GLU A 142 -5.34 -21.82 -55.67
C GLU A 142 -6.73 -22.46 -55.72
N SER A 143 -7.49 -22.38 -54.61
CA SER A 143 -8.83 -22.98 -54.52
C SER A 143 -9.93 -22.06 -55.08
N HIS A 144 -9.75 -20.75 -54.97
CA HIS A 144 -10.68 -19.73 -55.44
C HIS A 144 -9.97 -18.59 -56.21
N PRO A 145 -9.46 -18.88 -57.42
CA PRO A 145 -8.79 -17.90 -58.27
C PRO A 145 -9.70 -16.70 -58.62
N GLU A 146 -11.01 -16.91 -58.71
CA GLU A 146 -11.98 -15.86 -59.01
C GLU A 146 -12.00 -14.72 -57.98
N TRP A 147 -11.54 -14.97 -56.74
CA TRP A 147 -11.52 -13.97 -55.67
C TRP A 147 -10.30 -13.04 -55.71
N ILE A 148 -9.26 -13.32 -56.52
CA ILE A 148 -8.03 -12.52 -56.55
C ILE A 148 -8.32 -11.05 -56.88
N GLY A 149 -9.20 -10.81 -57.86
CA GLY A 149 -9.57 -9.45 -58.27
C GLY A 149 -10.14 -8.63 -57.11
N GLU A 150 -10.89 -9.29 -56.22
CA GLU A 150 -11.41 -8.69 -54.99
C GLU A 150 -10.32 -8.54 -53.93
N MET A 151 -9.48 -9.57 -53.73
CA MET A 151 -8.37 -9.56 -52.76
C MET A 151 -7.35 -8.45 -53.02
N LEU A 152 -7.14 -8.05 -54.29
CA LEU A 152 -6.30 -6.89 -54.63
C LEU A 152 -6.78 -5.59 -53.99
N ASN A 153 -8.08 -5.48 -53.69
CA ASN A 153 -8.64 -4.41 -52.86
C ASN A 153 -8.84 -4.92 -51.43
N TYR A 154 -7.72 -5.20 -50.76
CA TYR A 154 -7.64 -5.92 -49.48
C TYR A 154 -8.64 -5.47 -48.41
N GLU A 155 -8.74 -4.16 -48.16
CA GLU A 155 -9.64 -3.61 -47.13
C GLU A 155 -11.12 -3.71 -47.54
N ASN A 156 -11.42 -3.50 -48.82
CA ASN A 156 -12.79 -3.65 -49.33
C ASN A 156 -13.21 -5.12 -49.31
N PHE A 157 -12.32 -6.03 -49.72
CA PHE A 157 -12.55 -7.46 -49.63
C PHE A 157 -12.80 -7.90 -48.18
N ARG A 158 -12.01 -7.40 -47.22
CA ARG A 158 -12.26 -7.63 -45.79
C ARG A 158 -13.66 -7.22 -45.38
N GLN A 159 -14.10 -6.03 -45.78
CA GLN A 159 -15.46 -5.58 -45.52
C GLN A 159 -16.51 -6.50 -46.17
N LYS A 160 -16.34 -6.88 -47.44
CA LYS A 160 -17.24 -7.82 -48.14
C LYS A 160 -17.36 -9.16 -47.43
N VAL A 161 -16.25 -9.72 -46.96
CA VAL A 161 -16.22 -10.97 -46.18
C VAL A 161 -17.05 -10.83 -44.92
N TRP A 162 -16.81 -9.78 -44.11
CA TRP A 162 -17.61 -9.52 -42.91
C TRP A 162 -19.09 -9.32 -43.21
N LEU A 163 -19.42 -8.55 -44.23
CA LEU A 163 -20.80 -8.30 -44.64
C LEU A 163 -21.49 -9.60 -45.08
N GLY A 164 -20.80 -10.47 -45.81
CA GLY A 164 -21.27 -11.80 -46.20
C GLY A 164 -21.62 -12.65 -44.98
N PHE A 165 -20.73 -12.75 -44.00
CA PHE A 165 -21.00 -13.50 -42.76
C PHE A 165 -22.14 -12.90 -41.92
N LEU A 166 -22.21 -11.57 -41.83
CA LEU A 166 -23.29 -10.87 -41.12
C LEU A 166 -24.63 -10.99 -41.85
N SER A 167 -24.63 -11.26 -43.16
CA SER A 167 -25.83 -11.44 -43.97
C SER A 167 -26.44 -12.83 -43.94
N LYS A 168 -25.78 -13.81 -43.29
CA LYS A 168 -26.32 -15.17 -43.16
C LYS A 168 -27.67 -15.16 -42.45
N ASP A 169 -28.55 -16.05 -42.89
CA ASP A 169 -29.95 -16.08 -42.43
C ASP A 169 -30.09 -16.29 -40.91
N ASP A 170 -29.16 -17.02 -40.30
CA ASP A 170 -29.10 -17.28 -38.86
C ASP A 170 -28.44 -16.13 -38.06
N ILE A 171 -27.49 -15.41 -38.66
CA ILE A 171 -26.73 -14.34 -37.99
C ILE A 171 -27.40 -12.97 -38.11
N LYS A 172 -28.00 -12.67 -39.27
CA LYS A 172 -28.54 -11.34 -39.56
C LYS A 172 -29.60 -10.87 -38.54
N PRO A 173 -30.58 -11.69 -38.12
CA PRO A 173 -31.56 -11.25 -37.12
C PRO A 173 -30.91 -10.90 -35.77
N ILE A 174 -29.87 -11.64 -35.38
CA ILE A 174 -29.11 -11.40 -34.14
C ILE A 174 -28.36 -10.07 -34.26
N PHE A 175 -27.70 -9.84 -35.40
CA PHE A 175 -26.98 -8.60 -35.66
C PHE A 175 -27.90 -7.37 -35.68
N GLU A 176 -29.07 -7.47 -36.33
CA GLU A 176 -30.07 -6.39 -36.37
C GLU A 176 -30.60 -6.07 -34.96
N SER A 177 -30.88 -7.11 -34.15
CA SER A 177 -31.26 -6.94 -32.76
C SER A 177 -30.16 -6.24 -31.94
N TYR A 178 -28.90 -6.64 -32.11
CA TYR A 178 -27.76 -6.01 -31.43
C TYR A 178 -27.62 -4.53 -31.79
N ILE A 179 -27.69 -4.20 -33.09
CA ILE A 179 -27.58 -2.82 -33.57
C ILE A 179 -28.76 -1.97 -33.09
N LYS A 180 -29.97 -2.53 -33.04
CA LYS A 180 -31.14 -1.85 -32.50
C LYS A 180 -30.92 -1.47 -31.03
N VAL A 181 -30.57 -2.44 -30.19
CA VAL A 181 -30.28 -2.20 -28.76
C VAL A 181 -29.14 -1.20 -28.59
N TYR A 182 -28.07 -1.32 -29.37
CA TYR A 182 -26.96 -0.37 -29.31
C TYR A 182 -27.40 1.06 -29.64
N ASN A 183 -28.16 1.26 -30.72
CA ASN A 183 -28.61 2.60 -31.12
C ASN A 183 -29.61 3.21 -30.13
N GLU A 184 -30.51 2.39 -29.58
CA GLU A 184 -31.48 2.83 -28.56
C GLU A 184 -30.78 3.32 -27.27
N ASN A 185 -29.66 2.69 -26.90
CA ASN A 185 -28.95 2.99 -25.65
C ASN A 185 -27.69 3.85 -25.86
N LYS A 186 -27.38 4.24 -27.10
CA LYS A 186 -26.13 4.94 -27.43
C LYS A 186 -26.02 6.29 -26.72
N ASP A 187 -27.10 7.06 -26.74
CA ASP A 187 -27.10 8.40 -26.15
C ASP A 187 -27.03 8.32 -24.62
N ASP A 188 -27.71 7.34 -24.01
CA ASP A 188 -27.60 7.06 -22.58
C ASP A 188 -26.18 6.62 -22.19
N LEU A 189 -25.55 5.75 -22.99
CA LEU A 189 -24.14 5.36 -22.81
C LEU A 189 -23.19 6.57 -22.88
N ILE A 190 -23.42 7.48 -23.84
CA ILE A 190 -22.64 8.72 -23.98
C ILE A 190 -22.85 9.64 -22.78
N ASN A 191 -24.07 9.73 -22.24
CA ASN A 191 -24.37 10.54 -21.07
C ASN A 191 -23.70 9.97 -19.82
N VAL A 192 -23.77 8.65 -19.60
CA VAL A 192 -23.05 7.96 -18.50
C VAL A 192 -21.54 8.20 -18.61
N LEU A 193 -20.98 8.13 -19.83
CA LEU A 193 -19.58 8.44 -20.10
C LEU A 193 -19.19 9.86 -19.69
N LYS A 194 -19.98 10.86 -20.11
CA LYS A 194 -19.75 12.27 -19.75
C LYS A 194 -19.89 12.54 -18.26
N GLU A 195 -20.83 11.87 -17.60
CA GLU A 195 -21.07 12.07 -16.17
C GLU A 195 -19.92 11.53 -15.33
N ALA A 196 -19.37 10.39 -15.70
CA ALA A 196 -18.25 9.82 -14.97
C ALA A 196 -16.90 10.48 -15.34
N GLU A 197 -16.75 11.09 -16.54
CA GLU A 197 -15.64 12.01 -16.83
C GLU A 197 -15.64 13.20 -15.86
N LYS A 198 -16.80 13.71 -15.43
CA LYS A 198 -16.88 14.78 -14.41
C LYS A 198 -16.38 14.33 -13.03
N GLN A 199 -16.48 13.04 -12.73
CA GLN A 199 -15.99 12.49 -11.46
C GLN A 199 -14.47 12.27 -11.47
N GLN A 200 -13.83 12.23 -12.65
CA GLN A 200 -12.39 12.01 -12.79
C GLN A 200 -11.56 13.11 -12.11
N ALA A 201 -11.95 14.37 -12.25
CA ALA A 201 -11.24 15.50 -11.63
C ALA A 201 -11.14 15.35 -10.10
N LYS A 202 -12.21 14.85 -9.46
CA LYS A 202 -12.22 14.61 -8.00
C LYS A 202 -11.22 13.54 -7.60
N TRP A 203 -11.07 12.48 -8.38
CA TRP A 203 -10.09 11.42 -8.09
C TRP A 203 -8.65 11.91 -8.25
N GLU A 204 -8.39 12.76 -9.25
CA GLU A 204 -7.08 13.40 -9.43
C GLU A 204 -6.75 14.34 -8.27
N ASP A 205 -7.73 15.10 -7.77
CA ASP A 205 -7.57 15.96 -6.59
C ASP A 205 -7.23 15.15 -5.34
N ILE A 206 -7.91 14.01 -5.11
CA ILE A 206 -7.66 13.11 -3.96
C ILE A 206 -6.25 12.55 -4.00
N ILE A 207 -5.80 12.08 -5.16
CA ILE A 207 -4.45 11.55 -5.35
C ILE A 207 -3.41 12.64 -5.14
N THR A 208 -3.67 13.84 -5.66
CA THR A 208 -2.80 14.99 -5.48
C THR A 208 -2.66 15.36 -4.00
N LEU A 209 -3.79 15.41 -3.27
CA LEU A 209 -3.82 15.70 -1.84
C LEU A 209 -3.07 14.63 -1.03
N TYR A 210 -3.29 13.35 -1.34
CA TYR A 210 -2.56 12.24 -0.73
C TYR A 210 -1.05 12.38 -0.94
N ASN A 211 -0.63 12.52 -2.20
CA ASN A 211 0.78 12.61 -2.57
C ASN A 211 1.47 13.86 -1.97
N ALA A 212 0.71 14.91 -1.62
CA ALA A 212 1.21 16.11 -0.96
C ALA A 212 1.32 15.97 0.57
N ARG A 213 0.39 15.24 1.20
CA ARG A 213 0.32 15.09 2.66
C ARG A 213 1.15 13.93 3.20
N PHE A 214 1.22 12.81 2.48
CA PHE A 214 1.96 11.62 2.90
C PHE A 214 3.39 11.65 2.34
N HIS A 215 4.36 11.49 3.24
CA HIS A 215 5.77 11.33 2.88
C HIS A 215 6.12 9.85 2.88
N VAL A 216 5.93 9.21 1.74
CA VAL A 216 6.29 7.81 1.48
C VAL A 216 6.99 7.70 0.13
N PRO A 217 7.90 6.72 -0.08
CA PRO A 217 8.61 6.54 -1.35
C PRO A 217 7.72 5.95 -2.45
N ILE A 218 6.40 6.08 -2.32
CA ILE A 218 5.40 5.57 -3.27
C ILE A 218 4.57 6.76 -3.74
N LYS A 219 4.46 6.92 -5.05
CA LYS A 219 3.47 7.81 -5.67
C LYS A 219 2.38 6.96 -6.29
N VAL A 220 1.15 7.48 -6.22
CA VAL A 220 -0.02 6.83 -6.78
C VAL A 220 -0.53 7.64 -7.96
N SER A 221 -0.94 6.94 -9.01
CA SER A 221 -1.60 7.47 -10.20
C SER A 221 -2.77 6.57 -10.62
N ILE A 222 -3.64 7.05 -11.51
CA ILE A 222 -4.74 6.26 -12.08
C ILE A 222 -4.27 5.68 -13.41
N GLU A 223 -4.27 4.36 -13.54
CA GLU A 223 -3.86 3.68 -14.78
C GLU A 223 -4.90 3.84 -15.89
N ASN A 224 -6.18 3.81 -15.53
CA ASN A 224 -7.26 3.57 -16.48
C ASN A 224 -8.32 4.68 -16.50
N GLN A 225 -7.90 5.90 -16.87
CA GLN A 225 -8.77 7.08 -16.85
C GLN A 225 -10.10 6.95 -17.64
N ARG A 226 -10.16 6.12 -18.69
CA ARG A 226 -11.35 5.96 -19.55
C ARG A 226 -12.22 4.72 -19.29
N ASP A 227 -11.65 3.65 -18.77
CA ASP A 227 -12.31 2.33 -18.63
C ASP A 227 -13.00 2.12 -17.27
N ILE A 228 -12.64 2.91 -16.24
CA ILE A 228 -13.27 2.88 -14.90
C ILE A 228 -14.78 3.15 -14.97
N ILE A 229 -15.18 3.93 -15.98
CA ILE A 229 -16.54 4.38 -16.21
C ILE A 229 -17.41 3.30 -16.89
N LEU A 230 -16.82 2.53 -17.80
CA LEU A 230 -17.55 1.68 -18.75
C LEU A 230 -17.78 0.24 -18.27
N LYS A 231 -17.00 -0.25 -17.31
CA LYS A 231 -16.97 -1.69 -16.98
C LYS A 231 -17.37 -2.08 -15.55
N GLN A 232 -17.81 -1.16 -14.71
CA GLN A 232 -17.95 -1.40 -13.25
C GLN A 232 -16.64 -1.91 -12.61
N ASP A 233 -15.50 -1.77 -13.28
CA ASP A 233 -14.20 -2.15 -12.74
C ASP A 233 -13.75 -1.05 -11.77
N ALA A 234 -13.43 -1.45 -10.53
CA ALA A 234 -12.86 -0.56 -9.53
C ALA A 234 -11.63 0.17 -10.08
N ALA A 235 -11.43 1.42 -9.67
CA ALA A 235 -10.30 2.25 -10.09
C ALA A 235 -8.98 1.46 -10.01
N LYS A 236 -8.34 1.21 -11.16
CA LYS A 236 -7.02 0.57 -11.21
C LYS A 236 -5.96 1.62 -10.89
N LEU A 237 -5.52 1.58 -9.64
CA LEU A 237 -4.42 2.39 -9.14
C LEU A 237 -3.10 1.83 -9.67
N GLN A 238 -2.29 2.69 -10.25
CA GLN A 238 -0.90 2.42 -10.60
C GLN A 238 -0.01 3.00 -9.49
N PHE A 239 1.01 2.23 -9.14
CA PHE A 239 1.95 2.60 -8.09
C PHE A 239 3.34 2.77 -8.69
N SER A 240 4.02 3.84 -8.32
CA SER A 240 5.40 4.07 -8.68
C SER A 240 6.25 4.27 -7.43
N TYR A 241 7.39 3.58 -7.39
CA TYR A 241 8.38 3.76 -6.34
C TYR A 241 9.33 4.89 -6.74
N VAL A 242 9.49 5.88 -5.89
CA VAL A 242 10.38 7.02 -6.12
C VAL A 242 11.55 6.93 -5.14
N GLN A 243 12.75 6.78 -5.69
CA GLN A 243 13.99 6.84 -4.93
C GLN A 243 14.52 8.28 -4.99
N ASP A 244 15.13 8.78 -3.90
CA ASP A 244 15.62 10.17 -3.85
C ASP A 244 16.49 10.52 -5.07
N GLY A 245 16.03 11.48 -5.87
CA GLY A 245 16.71 11.98 -7.07
C GLY A 245 16.57 11.09 -8.33
N GLY A 246 15.78 10.01 -8.30
CA GLY A 246 15.55 9.12 -9.43
C GLY A 246 14.16 9.25 -10.08
N GLU A 247 14.02 8.73 -11.30
CA GLU A 247 12.74 8.62 -12.01
C GLU A 247 11.78 7.62 -11.31
N PRO A 248 10.46 7.88 -11.28
CA PRO A 248 9.49 6.95 -10.69
C PRO A 248 9.46 5.61 -11.41
N ILE A 249 9.65 4.51 -10.68
CA ILE A 249 9.60 3.15 -11.23
C ILE A 249 8.22 2.55 -10.99
N VAL A 250 7.47 2.32 -12.06
CA VAL A 250 6.15 1.66 -11.97
C VAL A 250 6.33 0.23 -11.46
N LYS A 251 5.56 -0.13 -10.44
CA LYS A 251 5.61 -1.44 -9.79
C LYS A 251 4.21 -1.97 -9.50
N GLU A 252 4.04 -3.27 -9.66
CA GLU A 252 2.79 -3.92 -9.24
C GLU A 252 2.65 -3.92 -7.72
N LYS A 253 1.41 -3.80 -7.23
CA LYS A 253 1.09 -3.86 -5.78
C LYS A 253 1.71 -5.09 -5.10
N LYS A 254 1.67 -6.26 -5.74
CA LYS A 254 2.24 -7.51 -5.20
C LYS A 254 3.76 -7.46 -5.05
N GLU A 255 4.47 -6.69 -5.87
CA GLU A 255 5.91 -6.50 -5.72
C GLU A 255 6.21 -5.52 -4.60
N LEU A 256 5.47 -4.42 -4.52
CA LEU A 256 5.61 -3.42 -3.45
C LEU A 256 5.34 -4.03 -2.08
N GLU A 257 4.30 -4.84 -1.92
CA GLU A 257 3.99 -5.52 -0.65
C GLU A 257 5.12 -6.39 -0.09
N LYS A 258 6.07 -6.84 -0.93
CA LYS A 258 7.24 -7.62 -0.48
C LYS A 258 8.40 -6.76 0.00
N ILE A 259 8.49 -5.53 -0.48
CA ILE A 259 9.65 -4.64 -0.30
C ILE A 259 9.39 -3.60 0.79
N LEU A 260 8.14 -3.15 0.93
CA LEU A 260 7.76 -2.11 1.88
C LEU A 260 7.91 -2.55 3.34
N SER A 261 8.34 -1.61 4.17
CA SER A 261 8.29 -1.71 5.64
C SER A 261 6.85 -1.76 6.15
N ARG A 262 6.66 -2.11 7.43
CA ARG A 262 5.33 -2.14 8.05
C ARG A 262 4.63 -0.77 8.03
N GLY A 263 5.37 0.32 8.24
CA GLY A 263 4.85 1.68 8.20
C GLY A 263 4.36 2.07 6.80
N GLU A 264 5.17 1.79 5.78
CA GLU A 264 4.81 2.09 4.38
C GLU A 264 3.63 1.25 3.89
N LYS A 265 3.53 -0.03 4.29
CA LYS A 265 2.34 -0.86 4.00
C LYS A 265 1.07 -0.30 4.62
N ARG A 266 1.14 0.29 5.81
CA ARG A 266 -0.02 0.92 6.45
C ARG A 266 -0.39 2.24 5.78
N ALA A 267 0.58 3.06 5.39
CA ALA A 267 0.32 4.27 4.59
C ALA A 267 -0.33 3.95 3.23
N PHE A 268 0.03 2.80 2.65
CA PHE A 268 -0.60 2.27 1.45
C PHE A 268 -2.08 1.88 1.68
N ILE A 269 -2.41 1.22 2.79
CA ILE A 269 -3.80 0.87 3.14
C ILE A 269 -4.63 2.13 3.38
N ILE A 270 -4.03 3.16 3.99
CA ILE A 270 -4.73 4.43 4.24
C ILE A 270 -5.25 5.02 2.94
N LEU A 271 -4.50 5.00 1.84
CA LEU A 271 -4.98 5.55 0.57
C LEU A 271 -6.30 4.91 0.13
N GLN A 272 -6.39 3.59 0.19
CA GLN A 272 -7.63 2.88 -0.15
C GLN A 272 -8.79 3.30 0.76
N PHE A 273 -8.50 3.51 2.05
CA PHE A 273 -9.46 4.08 2.99
C PHE A 273 -9.85 5.53 2.62
N LEU A 274 -8.91 6.38 2.19
CA LEU A 274 -9.21 7.75 1.74
C LEU A 274 -10.16 7.72 0.53
N PHE A 275 -9.89 6.87 -0.46
CA PHE A 275 -10.72 6.69 -1.64
C PHE A 275 -12.16 6.28 -1.27
N GLU A 276 -12.30 5.31 -0.36
CA GLU A 276 -13.60 4.86 0.12
C GLU A 276 -14.33 6.00 0.85
N MET A 277 -13.67 6.71 1.75
CA MET A 277 -14.27 7.79 2.52
C MET A 277 -14.71 8.98 1.65
N GLU A 278 -13.93 9.35 0.64
CA GLU A 278 -14.33 10.39 -0.33
C GLU A 278 -15.51 9.94 -1.19
N SER A 279 -15.57 8.66 -1.58
CA SER A 279 -16.76 8.09 -2.20
C SER A 279 -17.98 8.19 -1.28
N ARG A 280 -17.82 7.91 0.02
CA ARG A 280 -18.89 8.04 1.02
C ARG A 280 -19.37 9.47 1.23
N LYS A 281 -18.48 10.47 1.15
CA LYS A 281 -18.88 11.90 1.20
C LYS A 281 -19.84 12.29 0.08
N LEU A 282 -19.74 11.63 -1.09
CA LEU A 282 -20.62 11.89 -2.23
C LEU A 282 -22.00 11.24 -2.08
N LEU A 283 -22.16 10.31 -1.14
CA LEU A 283 -23.43 9.66 -0.85
C LEU A 283 -24.17 10.47 0.22
N GLU A 284 -25.45 10.75 0.01
CA GLU A 284 -26.32 11.46 0.98
C GLU A 284 -26.75 10.55 2.16
N HIS A 285 -25.87 9.66 2.62
CA HIS A 285 -26.14 8.75 3.72
C HIS A 285 -25.25 9.04 4.91
N ASP A 286 -25.86 9.07 6.10
CA ASP A 286 -25.14 9.15 7.37
C ASP A 286 -24.22 7.93 7.52
N THR A 287 -22.93 8.19 7.75
CA THR A 287 -21.88 7.17 7.84
C THR A 287 -21.15 7.30 9.17
N ILE A 288 -21.10 6.20 9.92
CA ILE A 288 -20.25 6.09 11.12
C ILE A 288 -18.93 5.44 10.71
N VAL A 289 -17.82 6.11 11.02
CA VAL A 289 -16.47 5.64 10.75
C VAL A 289 -15.80 5.31 12.08
N VAL A 290 -15.44 4.05 12.26
CA VAL A 290 -14.72 3.57 13.45
C VAL A 290 -13.25 3.42 13.11
N MET A 291 -12.40 4.18 13.80
CA MET A 291 -10.94 4.18 13.64
C MET A 291 -10.31 3.57 14.87
N ASP A 292 -9.84 2.33 14.76
CA ASP A 292 -9.21 1.60 15.87
C ASP A 292 -7.68 1.58 15.71
N ASP A 293 -6.98 2.28 16.61
CA ASP A 293 -5.51 2.35 16.69
C ASP A 293 -4.79 2.66 15.37
N ILE A 294 -5.36 3.58 14.60
CA ILE A 294 -4.86 3.97 13.28
C ILE A 294 -3.51 4.69 13.30
N ALA A 295 -3.00 5.14 14.44
CA ALA A 295 -1.79 5.97 14.53
C ALA A 295 -0.53 5.24 15.04
N ASP A 296 -0.67 4.04 15.59
CA ASP A 296 0.32 3.47 16.49
C ASP A 296 1.67 3.10 15.83
N SER A 297 1.70 2.93 14.52
CA SER A 297 2.93 2.59 13.77
C SER A 297 3.38 3.64 12.77
N PHE A 298 2.72 4.80 12.72
CA PHE A 298 3.08 5.82 11.75
C PHE A 298 4.28 6.60 12.27
N ASP A 299 5.23 6.88 11.36
CA ASP A 299 6.26 7.86 11.65
C ASP A 299 5.63 9.23 11.96
N TYR A 300 6.41 10.10 12.59
CA TYR A 300 5.91 11.38 13.07
C TYR A 300 5.30 12.23 11.95
N GLN A 301 5.84 12.19 10.72
CA GLN A 301 5.31 12.95 9.59
C GLN A 301 3.96 12.42 9.12
N ASN A 302 3.81 11.11 8.99
CA ASN A 302 2.58 10.47 8.57
C ASN A 302 1.48 10.53 9.64
N LYS A 303 1.82 10.65 10.94
CA LYS A 303 0.84 10.95 12.00
C LYS A 303 0.09 12.27 11.75
N TYR A 304 0.77 13.33 11.30
CA TYR A 304 0.11 14.61 10.99
C TYR A 304 -0.79 14.53 9.76
N ALA A 305 -0.38 13.79 8.74
CA ALA A 305 -1.20 13.58 7.53
C ALA A 305 -2.56 12.95 7.89
N ILE A 306 -2.55 11.97 8.80
CA ILE A 306 -3.77 11.32 9.33
C ILE A 306 -4.62 12.31 10.12
N VAL A 307 -4.03 13.12 11.00
CA VAL A 307 -4.76 14.12 11.79
C VAL A 307 -5.47 15.14 10.90
N GLU A 308 -4.80 15.66 9.86
CA GLU A 308 -5.42 16.59 8.92
C GLU A 308 -6.55 15.91 8.13
N TYR A 309 -6.40 14.63 7.78
CA TYR A 309 -7.48 13.90 7.13
C TYR A 309 -8.70 13.67 8.03
N ILE A 310 -8.47 13.30 9.29
CA ILE A 310 -9.53 13.15 10.29
C ILE A 310 -10.26 14.48 10.49
N LYS A 311 -9.52 15.59 10.49
CA LYS A 311 -10.11 16.93 10.55
C LYS A 311 -11.04 17.17 9.35
N ASP A 312 -10.57 16.95 8.12
CA ASP A 312 -11.39 17.10 6.91
C ASP A 312 -12.66 16.22 6.93
N LEU A 313 -12.55 15.00 7.48
CA LEU A 313 -13.71 14.13 7.68
C LEU A 313 -14.68 14.66 8.74
N SER A 314 -14.15 15.17 9.85
CA SER A 314 -14.96 15.70 10.96
C SER A 314 -15.77 16.94 10.59
N GLU A 315 -15.36 17.66 9.54
CA GLU A 315 -16.07 18.81 8.99
C GLU A 315 -17.22 18.43 8.04
N SER A 316 -17.34 17.13 7.69
CA SER A 316 -18.40 16.63 6.81
C SER A 316 -19.69 16.38 7.60
N GLN A 317 -20.85 16.86 7.09
CA GLN A 317 -22.12 16.83 7.83
C GLN A 317 -22.71 15.42 8.04
N ASN A 318 -22.42 14.49 7.14
CA ASN A 318 -22.95 13.13 7.12
C ASN A 318 -21.96 12.09 7.68
N ILE A 319 -20.82 12.52 8.25
CA ILE A 319 -19.77 11.61 8.75
C ILE A 319 -19.62 11.77 10.25
N TYR A 320 -19.78 10.67 10.96
CA TYR A 320 -19.59 10.59 12.41
C TYR A 320 -18.35 9.75 12.71
N LEU A 321 -17.38 10.32 13.41
CA LEU A 321 -16.11 9.66 13.71
C LEU A 321 -16.11 9.10 15.13
N LEU A 322 -15.82 7.80 15.27
CA LEU A 322 -15.48 7.15 16.53
C LEU A 322 -14.01 6.73 16.48
N ILE A 323 -13.16 7.38 17.27
CA ILE A 323 -11.71 7.14 17.27
C ILE A 323 -11.33 6.48 18.58
N LEU A 324 -10.72 5.30 18.48
CA LEU A 324 -10.17 4.54 19.59
C LEU A 324 -8.66 4.57 19.46
N THR A 325 -7.97 4.99 20.51
CA THR A 325 -6.51 5.00 20.53
C THR A 325 -5.95 4.78 21.91
N HIS A 326 -4.88 3.99 22.01
CA HIS A 326 -4.04 3.94 23.22
C HIS A 326 -2.88 4.96 23.17
N ASN A 327 -2.62 5.60 22.03
CA ASN A 327 -1.54 6.57 21.90
C ASN A 327 -1.97 7.95 22.43
N TYR A 328 -1.45 8.34 23.59
CA TYR A 328 -1.84 9.59 24.25
C TYR A 328 -1.43 10.84 23.45
N ASP A 329 -0.29 10.79 22.76
CA ASP A 329 0.18 11.90 21.92
C ASP A 329 -0.76 12.15 20.73
N PHE A 330 -1.26 11.09 20.12
CA PHE A 330 -2.27 11.16 19.07
C PHE A 330 -3.59 11.72 19.60
N TYR A 331 -4.06 11.24 20.77
CA TYR A 331 -5.23 11.81 21.46
C TYR A 331 -5.07 13.32 21.72
N ARG A 332 -3.96 13.76 22.31
CA ARG A 332 -3.66 15.18 22.57
C ARG A 332 -3.62 16.00 21.27
N THR A 333 -3.02 15.46 20.23
CA THR A 333 -2.87 16.16 18.94
C THR A 333 -4.23 16.34 18.27
N LEU A 334 -5.04 15.27 18.21
CA LEU A 334 -6.40 15.30 17.66
C LEU A 334 -7.29 16.29 18.41
N THR A 335 -7.30 16.22 19.74
CA THR A 335 -8.15 17.08 20.57
C THR A 335 -7.85 18.56 20.36
N SER A 336 -6.58 18.91 20.22
CA SER A 336 -6.16 20.28 19.93
C SER A 336 -6.48 20.70 18.50
N ARG A 337 -6.25 19.83 17.51
CA ARG A 337 -6.41 20.15 16.08
C ARG A 337 -7.88 20.27 15.66
N LEU A 338 -8.74 19.40 16.20
CA LEU A 338 -10.17 19.40 15.94
C LEU A 338 -10.95 20.28 16.93
N SER A 339 -10.28 20.91 17.91
CA SER A 339 -10.93 21.74 18.94
C SER A 339 -12.06 21.01 19.67
N LEU A 340 -11.86 19.72 19.98
CA LEU A 340 -12.89 18.84 20.55
C LEU A 340 -13.32 19.29 21.96
N LYS A 341 -14.63 19.31 22.18
CA LYS A 341 -15.28 19.73 23.44
C LYS A 341 -15.24 18.63 24.50
N GLY A 342 -15.57 19.01 25.74
CA GLY A 342 -15.61 18.16 26.94
C GLY A 342 -16.17 16.77 26.65
N ASP A 343 -17.37 16.81 26.08
CA ASP A 343 -18.34 15.71 26.06
C ASP A 343 -18.07 14.68 24.95
N SER A 344 -17.11 14.96 24.06
CA SER A 344 -16.73 14.08 22.96
C SER A 344 -15.48 13.26 23.24
N LEU A 345 -14.91 13.34 24.45
CA LEU A 345 -13.69 12.64 24.82
C LEU A 345 -13.89 11.74 26.03
N TRP A 346 -13.33 10.54 25.92
CA TRP A 346 -13.45 9.50 26.93
C TRP A 346 -12.10 8.81 27.11
N MET A 347 -11.80 8.46 28.35
CA MET A 347 -10.69 7.58 28.72
C MET A 347 -11.30 6.30 29.29
N VAL A 348 -10.75 5.17 28.86
CA VAL A 348 -11.28 3.84 29.19
C VAL A 348 -10.28 3.17 30.11
N GLU A 349 -10.75 2.75 31.28
CA GLU A 349 -9.93 2.10 32.29
C GLU A 349 -10.55 0.78 32.73
N ARG A 350 -9.68 -0.14 33.16
CA ARG A 350 -10.10 -1.41 33.74
C ARG A 350 -10.00 -1.34 35.25
N SER A 351 -11.14 -1.44 35.91
CA SER A 351 -11.24 -1.46 37.38
C SER A 351 -10.67 -2.75 37.96
N SER A 352 -10.42 -2.73 39.27
CA SER A 352 -9.88 -3.88 40.03
C SER A 352 -10.80 -5.11 40.02
N ASP A 353 -12.11 -4.91 39.79
CA ASP A 353 -13.12 -5.96 39.64
C ASP A 353 -13.27 -6.48 38.20
N ASN A 354 -12.38 -6.08 37.30
CA ASN A 354 -12.42 -6.34 35.85
C ASN A 354 -13.58 -5.66 35.09
N SER A 355 -14.32 -4.73 35.71
CA SER A 355 -15.24 -3.88 34.95
C SER A 355 -14.49 -2.87 34.09
N VAL A 356 -15.11 -2.46 32.98
CA VAL A 356 -14.61 -1.39 32.11
C VAL A 356 -15.40 -0.13 32.44
N VAL A 357 -14.69 0.95 32.77
CA VAL A 357 -15.28 2.25 33.09
C VAL A 357 -14.88 3.28 32.04
N LEU A 358 -15.86 4.08 31.62
CA LEU A 358 -15.65 5.21 30.73
C LEU A 358 -15.70 6.48 31.56
N LEU A 359 -14.60 7.22 31.55
CA LEU A 359 -14.45 8.46 32.31
C LEU A 359 -14.23 9.63 31.34
N PRO A 360 -14.65 10.85 31.68
CA PRO A 360 -14.42 12.03 30.84
C PRO A 360 -12.94 12.23 30.52
N GLY A 361 -12.62 12.45 29.25
CA GLY A 361 -11.24 12.60 28.79
C GLY A 361 -10.57 13.86 29.35
N GLN A 362 -9.43 13.67 30.03
CA GLN A 362 -8.64 14.71 30.70
C GLN A 362 -7.38 15.11 29.90
N TYR A 363 -6.59 16.05 30.46
CA TYR A 363 -5.23 16.43 30.04
C TYR A 363 -5.08 16.91 28.57
N ARG A 364 -6.00 17.76 28.11
CA ARG A 364 -5.98 18.26 26.72
C ARG A 364 -4.92 19.33 26.48
N GLY A 365 -4.00 19.06 25.56
CA GLY A 365 -2.96 20.03 25.17
C GLY A 365 -1.84 20.12 26.21
N ASP A 366 -1.48 21.34 26.63
CA ASP A 366 -0.44 21.55 27.64
C ASP A 366 -0.96 21.21 29.05
N VAL A 367 -0.50 20.06 29.57
CA VAL A 367 -0.84 19.54 30.88
C VAL A 367 -0.39 20.50 31.99
N PHE A 368 0.85 20.98 31.96
CA PHE A 368 1.37 21.84 33.02
C PHE A 368 0.57 23.15 33.11
N ALA A 369 0.36 23.81 31.97
CA ALA A 369 -0.31 25.11 31.93
C ALA A 369 -1.81 25.07 32.30
N LYS A 370 -2.49 23.95 32.01
CA LYS A 370 -3.95 23.80 32.18
C LYS A 370 -4.35 22.97 33.39
N ALA A 371 -3.60 21.92 33.71
CA ALA A 371 -3.89 21.03 34.83
C ALA A 371 -3.23 21.51 36.13
N PHE A 372 -2.01 22.04 36.10
CA PHE A 372 -1.27 22.34 37.34
C PHE A 372 -1.26 23.82 37.70
N VAL A 373 -0.86 24.70 36.78
CA VAL A 373 -0.63 26.11 37.08
C VAL A 373 -1.93 26.80 37.54
N GLY A 374 -1.89 27.38 38.74
CA GLY A 374 -3.00 28.11 39.36
C GLY A 374 -4.01 27.23 40.09
N LYS A 375 -3.71 25.93 40.26
CA LYS A 375 -4.49 24.95 41.04
C LYS A 375 -3.67 24.32 42.17
N ASP A 376 -2.56 24.95 42.54
CA ASP A 376 -1.58 24.50 43.53
C ASP A 376 -2.08 24.55 44.99
N GLU A 377 -3.32 24.98 45.23
CA GLU A 377 -4.01 24.78 46.51
C GLU A 377 -4.24 23.29 46.81
N ASP A 378 -4.35 22.46 45.77
CA ASP A 378 -4.36 21.00 45.90
C ASP A 378 -2.93 20.48 46.11
N ASP A 379 -2.72 19.78 47.22
CA ASP A 379 -1.40 19.22 47.58
C ASP A 379 -0.87 18.24 46.51
N LYS A 380 -1.75 17.47 45.84
CA LYS A 380 -1.36 16.54 44.78
C LYS A 380 -0.80 17.30 43.58
N ILE A 381 -1.45 18.40 43.20
CA ILE A 381 -1.01 19.27 42.11
C ILE A 381 0.30 19.95 42.47
N PHE A 382 0.39 20.53 43.67
CA PHE A 382 1.60 21.21 44.13
C PHE A 382 2.83 20.29 44.12
N ILE A 383 2.71 19.08 44.65
CA ILE A 383 3.78 18.08 44.60
C ILE A 383 4.12 17.72 43.15
N SER A 384 3.12 17.55 42.29
CA SER A 384 3.31 17.20 40.88
C SER A 384 4.04 18.28 40.06
N MET A 385 4.01 19.54 40.51
CA MET A 385 4.79 20.62 39.88
C MET A 385 6.29 20.52 40.14
N ILE A 386 6.73 19.89 41.24
CA ILE A 386 8.15 19.77 41.62
C ILE A 386 9.00 19.12 40.52
N PRO A 387 8.71 17.88 40.04
CA PRO A 387 9.54 17.23 39.03
C PRO A 387 9.55 18.00 37.70
N PHE A 388 8.43 18.61 37.32
CA PHE A 388 8.32 19.38 36.09
C PHE A 388 9.18 20.66 36.13
N VAL A 389 9.05 21.46 37.20
CA VAL A 389 9.81 22.70 37.35
C VAL A 389 11.30 22.41 37.54
N ARG A 390 11.65 21.32 38.23
CA ARG A 390 13.03 20.84 38.34
C ARG A 390 13.65 20.58 36.95
N ASN A 391 12.90 19.98 36.02
CA ASN A 391 13.36 19.79 34.64
C ASN A 391 13.45 21.10 33.85
N LEU A 392 12.51 22.02 34.03
CA LEU A 392 12.63 23.36 33.42
C LEU A 392 13.88 24.10 33.91
N ILE A 393 14.21 24.00 35.20
CA ILE A 393 15.44 24.58 35.76
C ILE A 393 16.67 23.88 35.17
N GLU A 394 16.65 22.56 35.00
CA GLU A 394 17.72 21.82 34.34
C GLU A 394 18.03 22.39 32.94
N TYR A 395 17.00 22.66 32.14
CA TYR A 395 17.16 23.18 30.78
C TYR A 395 17.52 24.66 30.71
N THR A 396 17.15 25.45 31.72
CA THR A 396 17.31 26.92 31.69
C THR A 396 18.50 27.42 32.50
N LYS A 397 18.78 26.82 33.65
CA LYS A 397 19.84 27.21 34.59
C LYS A 397 20.92 26.13 34.77
N GLY A 398 20.64 24.90 34.35
CA GLY A 398 21.56 23.77 34.48
C GLY A 398 21.51 23.06 35.83
N VAL A 399 22.14 21.89 35.87
CA VAL A 399 22.16 20.95 37.02
C VAL A 399 22.93 21.46 38.25
N ASN A 400 23.70 22.54 38.12
CA ASN A 400 24.50 23.12 39.21
C ASN A 400 23.77 24.26 39.95
N SER A 401 22.53 24.57 39.58
CA SER A 401 21.74 25.62 40.23
C SER A 401 21.22 25.16 41.59
N THR A 402 21.17 26.08 42.55
CA THR A 402 20.66 25.82 43.91
C THR A 402 19.20 25.36 43.91
N GLU A 403 18.39 25.91 43.00
CA GLU A 403 16.99 25.57 42.85
C GLU A 403 16.80 24.15 42.30
N TYR A 404 17.64 23.74 41.33
CA TYR A 404 17.62 22.37 40.83
C TYR A 404 18.00 21.36 41.92
N ASP A 405 19.02 21.68 42.71
CA ASP A 405 19.46 20.82 43.82
C ASP A 405 18.36 20.70 44.90
N THR A 406 17.76 21.83 45.29
CA THR A 406 16.65 21.88 46.25
C THR A 406 15.47 21.02 45.79
N LEU A 407 15.01 21.17 44.55
CA LEU A 407 13.91 20.36 44.03
C LEU A 407 14.31 18.89 43.84
N THR A 408 15.57 18.59 43.54
CA THR A 408 16.08 17.21 43.47
C THR A 408 16.07 16.55 44.85
N ASN A 409 16.43 17.30 45.91
CA ASN A 409 16.34 16.83 47.31
C ASN A 409 14.89 16.55 47.74
N CYS A 410 13.89 17.19 47.12
CA CYS A 410 12.48 16.87 47.36
C CYS A 410 12.07 15.49 46.78
N LEU A 411 12.75 15.03 45.73
CA LEU A 411 12.40 13.83 44.96
C LEU A 411 13.18 12.57 45.38
N HIS A 412 14.31 12.74 46.06
CA HIS A 412 15.23 11.68 46.44
C HIS A 412 15.64 11.79 47.90
N HIS A 413 16.07 10.68 48.50
CA HIS A 413 16.75 10.66 49.78
C HIS A 413 18.13 11.33 49.65
N LYS A 414 18.28 12.50 50.24
CA LYS A 414 19.51 13.27 50.36
C LYS A 414 19.59 13.90 51.75
N LYS A 415 20.76 14.46 52.08
CA LYS A 415 21.05 15.00 53.41
C LYS A 415 19.99 16.00 53.90
N ASP A 416 19.55 16.89 53.02
CA ASP A 416 18.64 17.99 53.38
C ASP A 416 17.15 17.68 53.12
N THR A 417 16.83 16.48 52.59
CA THR A 417 15.47 16.09 52.16
C THR A 417 14.41 16.30 53.24
N LYS A 418 14.74 16.05 54.51
CA LYS A 418 13.79 16.17 55.63
C LYS A 418 13.61 17.61 56.12
N ASP A 419 14.50 18.52 55.72
CA ASP A 419 14.55 19.88 56.24
C ASP A 419 13.92 20.91 55.30
N ILE A 420 13.76 20.60 54.01
CA ILE A 420 13.13 21.50 53.04
C ILE A 420 11.67 21.78 53.42
N THR A 421 11.32 23.06 53.42
CA THR A 421 9.98 23.56 53.74
C THR A 421 9.15 23.77 52.48
N ASP A 422 7.84 23.69 52.65
CA ASP A 422 6.84 24.03 51.62
C ASP A 422 7.05 25.45 51.07
N LYS A 423 7.39 26.41 51.94
CA LYS A 423 7.77 27.78 51.56
C LYS A 423 8.97 27.84 50.60
N GLU A 424 10.06 27.12 50.87
CA GLU A 424 11.24 27.11 50.00
C GLU A 424 10.90 26.57 48.60
N VAL A 425 10.06 25.54 48.52
CA VAL A 425 9.58 25.00 47.25
C VAL A 425 8.70 26.02 46.53
N MET A 426 7.75 26.67 47.22
CA MET A 426 6.91 27.72 46.65
C MET A 426 7.73 28.89 46.09
N ASP A 427 8.79 29.30 46.78
CA ASP A 427 9.69 30.37 46.34
C ASP A 427 10.41 30.05 45.03
N ILE A 428 10.63 28.77 44.74
CA ILE A 428 11.13 28.31 43.44
C ILE A 428 9.99 28.26 42.42
N LEU A 429 8.89 27.60 42.75
CA LEU A 429 7.78 27.34 41.81
C LEU A 429 7.09 28.62 41.32
N LYS A 430 7.04 29.70 42.13
CA LYS A 430 6.36 30.96 41.77
C LYS A 430 6.84 31.57 40.44
N ASN A 431 8.10 31.33 40.09
CA ASN A 431 8.72 31.82 38.85
C ASN A 431 8.28 31.02 37.60
N TYR A 432 7.63 29.86 37.79
CA TYR A 432 7.24 28.94 36.72
C TYR A 432 5.71 28.81 36.62
N THR A 433 5.00 29.92 36.83
CA THR A 433 3.53 29.96 36.87
C THR A 433 2.90 30.59 35.62
N LEU A 434 3.67 30.81 34.55
CA LEU A 434 3.19 31.43 33.30
C LEU A 434 2.40 32.74 33.53
N GLY A 435 2.81 33.51 34.54
CA GLY A 435 2.16 34.78 34.92
C GLY A 435 0.85 34.66 35.72
N LYS A 436 0.36 33.45 36.00
CA LYS A 436 -0.87 33.23 36.80
C LYS A 436 -0.65 33.34 38.31
N GLY A 437 0.60 33.20 38.77
CA GLY A 437 0.96 33.14 40.18
C GLY A 437 0.57 31.81 40.85
N LEU A 438 1.02 31.62 42.08
CA LEU A 438 0.61 30.52 42.97
C LEU A 438 -0.65 30.93 43.75
N LYS A 439 -1.51 29.96 44.04
CA LYS A 439 -2.71 30.13 44.89
C LYS A 439 -2.51 29.57 46.30
N ARG A 440 -1.60 28.61 46.46
CA ARG A 440 -1.23 28.01 47.73
C ARG A 440 -0.77 29.05 48.75
N GLN A 441 -1.12 28.83 50.01
CA GLN A 441 -0.62 29.62 51.13
C GLN A 441 0.71 29.05 51.65
N SER A 442 1.66 29.94 51.89
CA SER A 442 2.97 29.57 52.43
C SER A 442 2.85 28.92 53.80
N SER A 443 3.59 27.83 54.00
CA SER A 443 3.60 27.05 55.24
C SER A 443 5.03 26.59 55.55
N ASP A 444 5.37 26.47 56.84
CA ASP A 444 6.66 25.94 57.30
C ASP A 444 6.66 24.41 57.46
N LYS A 445 5.60 23.73 57.01
CA LYS A 445 5.55 22.26 56.94
C LYS A 445 6.68 21.73 56.06
N LYS A 446 7.27 20.61 56.48
CA LYS A 446 8.32 19.93 55.70
C LYS A 446 7.72 19.31 54.46
N ILE A 447 8.38 19.48 53.31
CA ILE A 447 7.89 18.95 52.03
C ILE A 447 7.86 17.42 52.03
N TYR A 448 8.86 16.79 52.66
CA TYR A 448 8.93 15.34 52.78
C TYR A 448 7.71 14.75 53.51
N SER A 449 7.31 15.34 54.64
CA SER A 449 6.15 14.86 55.39
C SER A 449 4.85 15.11 54.63
N LEU A 450 4.75 16.23 53.90
CA LEU A 450 3.63 16.49 53.00
C LEU A 450 3.51 15.40 51.94
N ILE A 451 4.59 15.13 51.18
CA ILE A 451 4.61 14.09 50.14
C ILE A 451 4.18 12.73 50.68
N MET A 452 4.76 12.31 51.81
CA MET A 452 4.43 11.01 52.41
C MET A 452 2.98 10.95 52.90
N SER A 453 2.45 12.05 53.46
CA SER A 453 1.06 12.11 53.93
C SER A 453 0.05 12.07 52.79
N VAL A 454 0.34 12.75 51.67
CA VAL A 454 -0.54 12.76 50.48
C VAL A 454 -0.45 11.43 49.73
N ALA A 455 0.73 10.82 49.66
CA ALA A 455 0.86 9.47 49.10
C ALA A 455 0.05 8.45 49.92
N GLU A 456 0.09 8.54 51.25
CA GLU A 456 -0.71 7.69 52.12
C GLU A 456 -2.21 7.94 51.95
N SER A 457 -2.65 9.20 51.83
CA SER A 457 -4.06 9.52 51.64
C SER A 457 -4.59 8.94 50.32
N ILE A 458 -3.82 9.01 49.23
CA ILE A 458 -4.17 8.40 47.94
C ILE A 458 -4.35 6.88 48.07
N VAL A 459 -3.47 6.21 48.82
CA VAL A 459 -3.56 4.75 49.05
C VAL A 459 -4.82 4.34 49.83
N GLN A 460 -5.35 5.25 50.64
CA GLN A 460 -6.54 5.05 51.48
C GLN A 460 -7.85 5.47 50.79
N GLU A 461 -7.79 6.08 49.61
CA GLU A 461 -8.99 6.38 48.82
C GLU A 461 -9.72 5.08 48.43
N GLU A 462 -11.02 5.00 48.69
CA GLU A 462 -11.84 3.83 48.33
C GLU A 462 -11.91 3.64 46.81
N THR A 463 -12.04 4.75 46.08
CA THR A 463 -12.13 4.79 44.62
C THR A 463 -11.15 5.84 44.07
N PRO A 464 -9.84 5.53 44.04
CA PRO A 464 -8.85 6.46 43.51
C PRO A 464 -9.09 6.64 42.01
N ASP A 465 -9.11 7.89 41.55
CA ASP A 465 -9.28 8.20 40.12
C ASP A 465 -8.07 7.64 39.33
N PRO A 466 -8.29 6.68 38.41
CA PRO A 466 -7.23 6.03 37.66
C PRO A 466 -6.61 6.94 36.59
N ILE A 467 -7.31 8.00 36.19
CA ILE A 467 -6.84 8.95 35.19
C ILE A 467 -5.93 9.99 35.82
N LEU A 468 -6.17 10.38 37.08
CA LEU A 468 -5.42 11.46 37.72
C LEU A 468 -3.92 11.18 37.77
N ILE A 469 -3.16 11.83 36.90
CA ILE A 469 -1.70 11.68 36.82
C ILE A 469 -1.03 12.20 38.10
N GLU A 470 -1.64 13.17 38.77
CA GLU A 470 -1.15 13.74 40.03
C GLU A 470 -1.05 12.66 41.10
N ASN A 471 -2.05 11.77 41.17
CA ASN A 471 -2.02 10.62 42.08
C ASN A 471 -0.81 9.73 41.78
N LYS A 472 -0.58 9.43 40.49
CA LYS A 472 0.51 8.54 40.04
C LYS A 472 1.89 9.15 40.31
N ILE A 473 2.04 10.46 40.12
CA ILE A 473 3.27 11.20 40.38
C ILE A 473 3.59 11.20 41.88
N VAL A 474 2.62 11.58 42.72
CA VAL A 474 2.81 11.62 44.18
C VAL A 474 3.17 10.24 44.72
N LEU A 475 2.45 9.19 44.30
CA LEU A 475 2.77 7.82 44.70
C LEU A 475 4.17 7.40 44.27
N SER A 476 4.59 7.74 43.05
CA SER A 476 5.91 7.38 42.54
C SER A 476 7.04 8.07 43.32
N ILE A 477 6.85 9.33 43.71
CA ILE A 477 7.80 10.05 44.59
C ILE A 477 7.83 9.37 45.97
N GLY A 478 6.67 9.05 46.55
CA GLY A 478 6.58 8.36 47.84
C GLY A 478 7.23 6.97 47.83
N ILE A 479 6.96 6.16 46.80
CA ILE A 479 7.58 4.84 46.58
C ILE A 479 9.10 4.98 46.52
N ARG A 480 9.60 5.97 45.77
CA ARG A 480 11.03 6.20 45.61
C ARG A 480 11.69 6.59 46.94
N HIS A 481 11.07 7.46 47.73
CA HIS A 481 11.53 7.76 49.09
C HIS A 481 11.60 6.52 49.99
N LEU A 482 10.55 5.70 50.01
CA LEU A 482 10.53 4.46 50.81
C LEU A 482 11.64 3.48 50.38
N ALA A 483 11.81 3.27 49.09
CA ALA A 483 12.82 2.37 48.55
C ALA A 483 14.24 2.87 48.79
N GLU A 484 14.49 4.16 48.60
CA GLU A 484 15.79 4.77 48.85
C GLU A 484 16.15 4.77 50.33
N ASN A 485 15.21 5.11 51.23
CA ASN A 485 15.38 4.96 52.68
C ASN A 485 15.76 3.53 53.06
N TYR A 486 15.05 2.53 52.52
CA TYR A 486 15.32 1.13 52.84
C TYR A 486 16.70 0.69 52.34
N MET A 487 17.05 1.02 51.09
CA MET A 487 18.37 0.70 50.53
C MET A 487 19.48 1.38 51.32
N HIS A 488 19.31 2.66 51.68
CA HIS A 488 20.24 3.41 52.51
C HIS A 488 20.49 2.68 53.83
N ASP A 489 19.45 2.44 54.63
CA ASP A 489 19.56 1.85 55.96
C ASP A 489 20.17 0.45 55.90
N LYS A 490 19.80 -0.34 54.89
CA LYS A 490 20.40 -1.66 54.65
C LYS A 490 21.89 -1.57 54.33
N ILE A 491 22.29 -0.70 53.41
CA ILE A 491 23.71 -0.55 53.05
C ILE A 491 24.52 -0.08 54.26
N ILE A 492 24.05 0.94 54.99
CA ILE A 492 24.72 1.43 56.20
C ILE A 492 24.83 0.32 57.26
N SER A 493 23.79 -0.51 57.44
CA SER A 493 23.83 -1.64 58.37
C SER A 493 24.90 -2.70 58.06
N THR A 494 25.44 -2.72 56.83
CA THR A 494 26.58 -3.59 56.44
C THR A 494 27.95 -3.02 56.85
N GLY A 495 27.98 -1.88 57.55
CA GLY A 495 29.21 -1.20 57.97
C GLY A 495 29.77 -0.23 56.93
N LYS A 496 28.94 0.21 55.97
CA LYS A 496 29.28 1.23 54.97
C LYS A 496 29.02 2.63 55.52
N GLY A 497 29.83 3.58 55.07
CA GLY A 497 29.70 4.99 55.46
C GLY A 497 28.82 5.77 54.47
N GLU A 498 28.45 7.00 54.86
CA GLU A 498 27.75 7.95 53.99
C GLU A 498 28.55 8.26 52.72
N GLU A 499 29.89 8.25 52.81
CA GLU A 499 30.79 8.42 51.67
C GLU A 499 30.63 7.36 50.57
N ASP A 500 30.24 6.13 50.93
CA ASP A 500 30.00 5.03 49.98
C ASP A 500 28.70 5.23 49.17
N LEU A 501 27.81 6.12 49.63
CA LEU A 501 26.50 6.39 49.03
C LEU A 501 26.50 7.64 48.13
N VAL A 502 27.59 8.40 48.09
CA VAL A 502 27.75 9.57 47.22
C VAL A 502 27.84 9.12 45.76
N VAL A 503 26.81 9.43 44.98
CA VAL A 503 26.71 9.02 43.58
C VAL A 503 26.36 10.19 42.66
N SER A 504 26.98 10.23 41.47
CA SER A 504 26.67 11.19 40.41
C SER A 504 25.57 10.67 39.45
N GLY A 505 24.64 11.49 38.99
CA GLY A 505 23.61 11.04 38.04
C GLY A 505 22.51 10.16 38.67
N ASN A 506 22.13 9.03 38.06
CA ASN A 506 20.96 8.24 38.49
C ASN A 506 21.17 7.53 39.85
N GLN A 507 20.72 8.18 40.92
CA GLN A 507 20.92 7.74 42.31
C GLN A 507 20.27 6.39 42.58
N THR A 508 18.96 6.24 42.34
CA THR A 508 18.20 5.03 42.69
C THR A 508 18.76 3.79 41.98
N GLY A 509 19.11 3.91 40.69
CA GLY A 509 19.70 2.79 39.94
C GLY A 509 21.06 2.38 40.48
N ARG A 510 21.91 3.35 40.84
CA ARG A 510 23.23 3.07 41.45
C ARG A 510 23.10 2.49 42.85
N TRP A 511 22.23 3.06 43.68
CA TRP A 511 21.93 2.53 45.01
C TRP A 511 21.37 1.11 44.94
N THR A 512 20.58 0.78 43.93
CA THR A 512 20.14 -0.60 43.70
C THR A 512 21.31 -1.53 43.37
N GLY A 513 22.26 -1.07 42.56
CA GLY A 513 23.50 -1.82 42.29
C GLY A 513 24.32 -2.07 43.57
N LEU A 514 24.48 -1.04 44.41
CA LEU A 514 25.17 -1.15 45.71
C LEU A 514 24.42 -2.10 46.66
N TYR A 515 23.10 -1.96 46.75
CA TYR A 515 22.24 -2.81 47.55
C TYR A 515 22.33 -4.29 47.11
N LYS A 516 22.30 -4.57 45.80
CA LYS A 516 22.50 -5.94 45.29
C LYS A 516 23.88 -6.51 45.65
N LYS A 517 24.91 -5.67 45.65
CA LYS A 517 26.30 -6.04 45.95
C LYS A 517 26.51 -6.31 47.44
N TYR A 518 26.00 -5.45 48.31
CA TYR A 518 26.26 -5.51 49.76
C TYR A 518 25.18 -6.28 50.54
N CYS A 519 23.97 -6.38 50.01
CA CYS A 519 22.85 -7.14 50.60
C CYS A 519 22.39 -8.29 49.69
N PRO A 520 23.26 -9.23 49.28
CA PRO A 520 22.94 -10.25 48.29
C PRO A 520 21.91 -11.30 48.75
N ASN A 521 21.62 -11.41 50.05
CA ASN A 521 20.67 -12.41 50.59
C ASN A 521 19.36 -11.78 51.08
N ASP A 522 19.15 -10.48 50.85
CA ASP A 522 17.91 -9.83 51.27
C ASP A 522 16.72 -10.31 50.41
N LYS A 523 15.64 -10.72 51.07
CA LYS A 523 14.42 -11.27 50.43
C LYS A 523 13.61 -10.21 49.67
N ASN A 524 13.82 -8.93 49.95
CA ASN A 524 13.04 -7.82 49.43
C ASN A 524 13.58 -7.24 48.11
N LYS A 525 14.63 -7.84 47.52
CA LYS A 525 15.22 -7.39 46.25
C LYS A 525 14.21 -7.24 45.12
N VAL A 526 13.23 -8.14 45.03
CA VAL A 526 12.20 -8.11 43.97
C VAL A 526 11.38 -6.82 44.05
N ILE A 527 11.09 -6.32 45.26
CA ILE A 527 10.38 -5.06 45.46
C ILE A 527 11.21 -3.90 44.90
N ILE A 528 12.52 -3.84 45.22
CA ILE A 528 13.43 -2.80 44.72
C ILE A 528 13.56 -2.84 43.19
N GLU A 529 13.58 -4.02 42.57
CA GLU A 529 13.56 -4.13 41.10
C GLU A 529 12.27 -3.57 40.50
N ARG A 530 11.11 -3.86 41.12
CA ARG A 530 9.82 -3.30 40.68
C ARG A 530 9.80 -1.78 40.77
N VAL A 531 10.39 -1.20 41.82
CA VAL A 531 10.56 0.26 41.93
C VAL A 531 11.35 0.82 40.76
N ASN A 532 12.49 0.23 40.41
CA ASN A 532 13.28 0.66 39.25
C ASN A 532 12.61 0.42 37.90
N MET A 533 11.56 -0.40 37.82
CA MET A 533 10.82 -0.57 36.58
C MET A 533 9.71 0.47 36.45
N MET A 534 9.07 0.85 37.55
CA MET A 534 7.83 1.65 37.52
C MET A 534 8.02 3.14 37.80
N THR A 535 9.00 3.54 38.62
CA THR A 535 9.16 4.95 39.04
C THR A 535 10.26 5.77 38.35
N PRO A 536 11.22 5.24 37.55
CA PRO A 536 12.32 6.06 37.04
C PRO A 536 11.89 7.22 36.16
N GLU A 537 10.95 6.97 35.25
CA GLU A 537 10.49 7.94 34.26
C GLU A 537 9.53 8.96 34.89
N ILE A 538 8.78 8.54 35.90
CA ILE A 538 7.68 9.32 36.50
C ILE A 538 8.16 10.50 37.34
N ILE A 539 9.37 10.45 37.90
CA ILE A 539 9.88 11.53 38.75
C ILE A 539 10.79 12.52 38.02
N HIS A 540 11.08 12.27 36.75
CA HIS A 540 11.86 13.15 35.87
C HIS A 540 11.03 13.56 34.64
N ILE A 541 9.79 13.97 34.89
CA ILE A 541 8.76 14.28 33.87
C ILE A 541 9.22 15.40 32.94
N ASN A 542 9.54 15.05 31.69
CA ASN A 542 9.63 16.02 30.60
C ASN A 542 8.28 16.14 29.89
N SER A 543 8.07 17.23 29.14
CA SER A 543 6.83 17.50 28.40
C SER A 543 6.37 16.38 27.44
N PHE A 544 7.28 15.45 27.11
CA PHE A 544 7.08 14.27 26.26
C PHE A 544 6.75 12.97 27.01
N MET A 545 6.78 12.94 28.35
CA MET A 545 6.73 11.69 29.13
C MET A 545 5.40 11.44 29.87
N PHE A 546 4.32 12.10 29.43
CA PHE A 546 3.00 11.90 30.04
C PHE A 546 2.30 10.60 29.60
N GLU A 547 2.70 10.02 28.45
CA GLU A 547 2.13 8.76 27.95
C GLU A 547 2.38 7.59 28.91
N PRO A 548 3.62 7.31 29.38
CA PRO A 548 3.85 6.29 30.42
C PRO A 548 3.06 6.51 31.72
N LEU A 549 2.79 7.77 32.08
CA LEU A 549 1.99 8.09 33.27
C LEU A 549 0.52 7.73 33.07
N ILE A 550 -0.01 7.98 31.89
CA ILE A 550 -1.41 7.69 31.58
C ILE A 550 -1.60 6.18 31.48
N ASP A 551 -0.69 5.46 30.82
CA ASP A 551 -0.77 4.00 30.66
C ASP A 551 -0.55 3.22 31.96
N MET A 552 0.11 3.83 32.95
CA MET A 552 0.40 3.15 34.21
C MET A 552 -0.84 3.05 35.10
N SER A 553 -1.24 1.83 35.45
CA SER A 553 -2.33 1.61 36.40
C SER A 553 -2.00 2.17 37.79
N ILE A 554 -2.90 3.00 38.33
CA ILE A 554 -2.82 3.52 39.70
C ILE A 554 -2.78 2.38 40.73
N TYR A 555 -3.51 1.28 40.48
CA TYR A 555 -3.58 0.14 41.39
C TYR A 555 -2.25 -0.60 41.52
N HIS A 556 -1.46 -0.68 40.44
CA HIS A 556 -0.11 -1.23 40.51
C HIS A 556 0.81 -0.35 41.37
N LEU A 557 0.69 0.98 41.27
CA LEU A 557 1.44 1.91 42.12
C LEU A 557 1.01 1.81 43.59
N ILE A 558 -0.29 1.72 43.87
CA ILE A 558 -0.81 1.52 45.23
C ILE A 558 -0.28 0.20 45.83
N SER A 559 -0.30 -0.89 45.08
CA SER A 559 0.26 -2.17 45.51
C SER A 559 1.75 -2.05 45.81
N LEU A 560 2.53 -1.42 44.92
CA LEU A 560 3.97 -1.24 45.11
C LEU A 560 4.28 -0.33 46.31
N TYR A 561 3.50 0.72 46.54
CA TYR A 561 3.63 1.57 47.72
C TYR A 561 3.41 0.77 49.01
N LYS A 562 2.35 -0.07 49.06
CA LYS A 562 2.09 -0.94 50.22
C LYS A 562 3.24 -1.93 50.45
N ASP A 563 3.77 -2.54 49.39
CA ASP A 563 4.91 -3.45 49.46
C ASP A 563 6.17 -2.74 49.98
N CYS A 564 6.44 -1.52 49.52
CA CYS A 564 7.56 -0.70 50.00
C CYS A 564 7.37 -0.26 51.46
N LYS A 565 6.15 0.05 51.88
CA LYS A 565 5.85 0.43 53.27
C LYS A 565 6.04 -0.75 54.23
N ALA A 566 5.72 -1.98 53.79
CA ALA A 566 5.93 -3.20 54.56
C ALA A 566 7.41 -3.61 54.74
N LEU A 567 8.35 -2.84 54.18
CA LEU A 567 9.79 -3.03 54.39
C LEU A 567 10.29 -2.54 55.76
N PHE A 568 9.49 -1.69 56.44
CA PHE A 568 9.85 -1.02 57.69
C PHE A 568 9.13 -1.61 58.90
#